data_AF-A0A8T6BT53-F1
#
_entry.id   AF-A0A8T6BT53-F1
#
_cell.length_a   1.000
_cell.length_b   1.000
_cell.length_c   1.000
_cell.angle_alpha   90.00
_cell.angle_beta   90.00
_cell.angle_gamma   90.00
#
_symmetry.space_group_name_H-M   'P 1'
#
loop_
_entity.id
_entity.type
_entity.pdbx_description
1 polymer ?
#
loop_
_entity_poly.entity_id
_entity_poly.type
_entity_poly.pdbx_seq_one_letter_code
_entity_poly.pdbx_strand_id
1 'polypeptide(L)'
;DFFSIGSNDLTQYLLAVDRDNAKVTRHYNSLNPAFLRALDYAVQAVHRQGKWIGLCGELGAKGSVLPLLVGLGLDELSMSAPSIPAAKARMAQLDSRECRKLLNQAMACRTSLEVEHLLAQFRMTQQDAPLVTAECITLESDWRSKEEVLKGMTDNLLLAGRCRYPRKLEADLWAREAVFSTGLGFSFAIPHSKSEHIEQSTISVARLQAPVRWGDDEAQFIIMLTLNKHAAGDQHMRIFSRLARRIMHEEFRNALVNAASADAIASLLQHELEL
;
A
#
# COMPACT_ATOMS: atom_id res chain seq x y z
N ASP A 1 29.01 -5.13 -29.70
CA ASP A 1 29.19 -4.05 -28.69
C ASP A 1 27.95 -3.95 -27.81
N PHE A 2 28.15 -3.58 -26.54
CA PHE A 2 27.08 -3.40 -25.57
C PHE A 2 27.33 -2.13 -24.75
N PHE A 3 26.28 -1.58 -24.12
CA PHE A 3 26.37 -0.48 -23.18
C PHE A 3 25.99 -0.96 -21.77
N SER A 4 26.69 -0.46 -20.75
CA SER A 4 26.33 -0.71 -19.35
C SER A 4 26.25 0.62 -18.60
N ILE A 5 25.11 0.86 -17.97
CA ILE A 5 24.87 2.06 -17.17
C ILE A 5 25.20 1.76 -15.71
N GLY A 6 26.13 2.52 -15.13
CA GLY A 6 26.31 2.58 -13.67
C GLY A 6 25.25 3.46 -13.03
N SER A 7 24.22 2.86 -12.41
CA SER A 7 23.10 3.61 -11.82
C SER A 7 23.54 4.60 -10.74
N ASN A 8 24.57 4.25 -9.97
CA ASN A 8 25.07 5.10 -8.89
C ASN A 8 25.78 6.35 -9.44
N ASP A 9 26.74 6.13 -10.35
CA ASP A 9 27.51 7.21 -10.97
C ASP A 9 26.59 8.14 -11.77
N LEU A 10 25.68 7.58 -12.56
CA LEU A 10 24.73 8.38 -13.34
C LEU A 10 23.84 9.24 -12.43
N THR A 11 23.39 8.72 -11.29
CA THR A 11 22.60 9.50 -10.32
C THR A 11 23.44 10.65 -9.77
N GLN A 12 24.67 10.38 -9.36
CA GLN A 12 25.59 11.36 -8.80
C GLN A 12 25.92 12.49 -9.78
N TYR A 13 26.27 12.15 -11.02
CA TYR A 13 26.60 13.15 -12.05
C TYR A 13 25.38 13.96 -12.47
N LEU A 14 24.23 13.31 -12.66
CA LEU A 14 23.03 14.02 -13.12
C LEU A 14 22.46 14.96 -12.05
N LEU A 15 22.50 14.55 -10.79
CA LEU A 15 21.97 15.36 -9.68
C LEU A 15 23.02 16.29 -9.06
N ALA A 16 24.29 16.17 -9.45
CA ALA A 16 25.42 16.85 -8.84
C ALA A 16 25.49 16.63 -7.31
N VAL A 17 25.21 15.40 -6.87
CA VAL A 17 25.16 15.01 -5.45
C VAL A 17 26.14 13.88 -5.17
N ASP A 18 27.10 14.14 -4.30
CA ASP A 18 27.96 13.11 -3.73
C ASP A 18 27.21 12.29 -2.68
N ARG A 19 27.08 10.98 -2.91
CA ARG A 19 26.36 10.07 -2.03
C ARG A 19 27.08 9.84 -0.69
N ASP A 20 28.40 9.98 -0.67
CA ASP A 20 29.25 9.78 0.51
C ASP A 20 29.35 11.05 1.39
N ASN A 21 28.77 12.16 0.92
CA ASN A 21 28.72 13.42 1.65
C ASN A 21 27.40 13.59 2.41
N ALA A 22 27.47 13.43 3.74
CA ALA A 22 26.32 13.53 4.64
C ALA A 22 25.52 14.84 4.53
N LYS A 23 26.12 15.95 4.04
CA LYS A 23 25.42 17.24 3.89
C LYS A 23 24.43 17.25 2.73
N VAL A 24 24.67 16.44 1.70
CA VAL A 24 23.92 16.49 0.43
C VAL A 24 23.26 15.16 0.06
N THR A 25 23.64 14.05 0.70
CA THR A 25 23.12 12.70 0.43
C THR A 25 21.58 12.61 0.43
N ARG A 26 20.87 13.46 1.17
CA ARG A 26 19.39 13.56 1.14
C ARG A 26 18.80 13.90 -0.25
N HIS A 27 19.61 14.46 -1.15
CA HIS A 27 19.22 14.80 -2.52
C HIS A 27 19.58 13.69 -3.52
N TYR A 28 20.29 12.65 -3.10
CA TYR A 28 20.61 11.48 -3.91
C TYR A 28 19.35 10.58 -4.00
N ASN A 29 18.61 10.70 -5.11
CA ASN A 29 17.38 9.93 -5.30
C ASN A 29 17.24 9.45 -6.76
N SER A 30 17.50 8.16 -6.97
CA SER A 30 17.37 7.49 -8.28
C SER A 30 15.91 7.29 -8.75
N LEU A 31 14.93 7.84 -8.04
CA LEU A 31 13.52 7.97 -8.48
C LEU A 31 13.18 9.38 -8.95
N ASN A 32 14.16 10.29 -9.05
CA ASN A 32 13.94 11.61 -9.63
C ASN A 32 13.41 11.48 -11.09
N PRO A 33 12.30 12.15 -11.45
CA PRO A 33 11.76 12.08 -12.82
C PRO A 33 12.77 12.45 -13.91
N ALA A 34 13.70 13.38 -13.66
CA ALA A 34 14.76 13.73 -14.60
C ALA A 34 15.76 12.57 -14.83
N PHE A 35 16.07 11.82 -13.78
CA PHE A 35 16.91 10.63 -13.87
C PHE A 35 16.22 9.51 -14.68
N LEU A 36 14.92 9.29 -14.45
CA LEU A 36 14.15 8.32 -15.23
C LEU A 36 14.09 8.71 -16.73
N ARG A 37 13.91 9.99 -17.04
CA ARG A 37 13.96 10.49 -18.44
C ARG A 37 15.34 10.29 -19.08
N ALA A 38 16.42 10.51 -18.32
CA ALA A 38 17.78 10.28 -18.81
C ALA A 38 18.04 8.79 -19.13
N LEU A 39 17.57 7.88 -18.26
CA LEU A 39 17.63 6.44 -18.51
C LEU A 39 16.81 6.05 -19.75
N ASP A 40 15.56 6.51 -19.87
CA ASP A 40 14.71 6.20 -21.02
C ASP A 40 15.34 6.69 -22.32
N TYR A 41 15.86 7.92 -22.33
CA TYR A 41 16.58 8.45 -23.49
C TYR A 41 17.78 7.58 -23.87
N ALA A 42 18.60 7.18 -22.91
CA ALA A 42 19.78 6.35 -23.15
C ALA A 42 19.39 4.98 -23.74
N VAL A 43 18.41 4.30 -23.15
CA VAL A 43 17.92 2.99 -23.62
C VAL A 43 17.39 3.12 -25.06
N GLN A 44 16.51 4.09 -25.31
CA GLN A 44 15.94 4.31 -26.63
C GLN A 44 17.02 4.66 -27.68
N ALA A 45 18.04 5.44 -27.30
CA ALA A 45 19.13 5.79 -28.20
C ALA A 45 20.01 4.59 -28.58
N VAL A 46 20.30 3.71 -27.63
CA VAL A 46 21.10 2.51 -27.86
C VAL A 46 20.33 1.47 -28.66
N HIS A 47 19.05 1.27 -28.36
CA HIS A 47 18.17 0.37 -29.12
C HIS A 47 17.94 0.82 -30.56
N ARG A 48 17.86 2.14 -30.83
CA ARG A 48 17.82 2.67 -32.21
C ARG A 48 19.04 2.28 -33.05
N GLN A 49 20.16 1.98 -32.40
CA GLN A 49 21.38 1.49 -33.05
C GLN A 49 21.44 -0.05 -33.11
N GLY A 50 20.39 -0.75 -32.69
CA GLY A 50 20.35 -2.21 -32.61
C GLY A 50 21.34 -2.79 -31.60
N LYS A 51 21.77 -1.98 -30.62
CA LYS A 51 22.75 -2.38 -29.61
C LYS A 51 22.06 -2.72 -28.30
N TRP A 52 22.73 -3.55 -27.52
CA TRP A 52 22.28 -4.01 -26.22
C TRP A 52 22.64 -3.01 -25.12
N ILE A 53 21.76 -2.85 -24.12
CA ILE A 53 21.99 -1.99 -22.96
C ILE A 53 21.57 -2.64 -21.63
N GLY A 54 22.48 -2.62 -20.66
CA GLY A 54 22.24 -3.13 -19.30
C GLY A 54 22.43 -2.05 -18.23
N LEU A 55 21.98 -2.36 -17.01
CA LEU A 55 22.11 -1.49 -15.84
C LEU A 55 22.79 -2.24 -14.68
N CYS A 56 23.79 -1.62 -14.06
CA CYS A 56 24.44 -2.13 -12.86
C CYS A 56 24.34 -1.13 -11.69
N GLY A 57 24.69 -1.59 -10.50
CA GLY A 57 24.60 -0.83 -9.25
C GLY A 57 23.31 -1.10 -8.48
N GLU A 58 23.12 -0.36 -7.39
CA GLU A 58 22.11 -0.68 -6.36
C GLU A 58 20.68 -0.61 -6.89
N LEU A 59 20.41 0.23 -7.90
CA LEU A 59 19.08 0.37 -8.47
C LEU A 59 18.59 -0.93 -9.11
N GLY A 60 19.47 -1.69 -9.76
CA GLY A 60 19.14 -2.97 -10.41
C GLY A 60 18.65 -4.05 -9.44
N ALA A 61 19.09 -3.98 -8.18
CA ALA A 61 18.70 -4.92 -7.13
C ALA A 61 17.48 -4.46 -6.30
N LYS A 62 17.02 -3.21 -6.46
CA LYS A 62 15.88 -2.67 -5.71
C LYS A 62 14.56 -3.19 -6.29
N GLY A 63 14.04 -4.26 -5.70
CA GLY A 63 12.76 -4.85 -6.11
C GLY A 63 11.62 -3.83 -6.21
N SER A 64 11.54 -2.86 -5.31
CA SER A 64 10.50 -1.80 -5.34
C SER A 64 10.48 -0.97 -6.63
N VAL A 65 11.61 -0.87 -7.34
CA VAL A 65 11.78 -0.07 -8.57
C VAL A 65 11.72 -0.94 -9.83
N LEU A 66 11.76 -2.27 -9.68
CA LEU A 66 11.76 -3.23 -10.78
C LEU A 66 10.69 -2.96 -11.85
N PRO A 67 9.44 -2.57 -11.53
CA PRO A 67 8.46 -2.21 -12.57
C PRO A 67 8.91 -1.06 -13.49
N LEU A 68 9.61 -0.05 -12.97
CA LEU A 68 10.17 1.03 -13.81
C LEU A 68 11.31 0.52 -14.69
N LEU A 69 12.15 -0.37 -14.17
CA LEU A 69 13.26 -0.97 -14.93
C LEU A 69 12.76 -1.87 -16.07
N VAL A 70 11.72 -2.65 -15.81
CA VAL A 70 11.02 -3.42 -16.86
C VAL A 70 10.39 -2.46 -17.89
N GLY A 71 9.75 -1.37 -17.43
CA GLY A 71 9.17 -0.36 -18.31
C GLY A 71 10.19 0.41 -19.15
N LEU A 72 11.44 0.53 -18.69
CA LEU A 72 12.54 1.12 -19.45
C LEU A 72 12.92 0.23 -20.65
N GLY A 73 12.76 -1.09 -20.50
CA GLY A 73 13.13 -2.06 -21.53
C GLY A 73 14.63 -2.38 -21.54
N LEU A 74 15.30 -2.36 -20.39
CA LEU A 74 16.70 -2.79 -20.30
C LEU A 74 16.85 -4.27 -20.69
N ASP A 75 17.95 -4.60 -21.38
CA ASP A 75 18.24 -5.97 -21.80
C ASP A 75 18.88 -6.82 -20.69
N GLU A 76 19.53 -6.17 -19.71
CA GLU A 76 20.09 -6.81 -18.51
C GLU A 76 20.02 -5.91 -17.27
N LEU A 77 19.75 -6.57 -16.13
CA LEU A 77 19.93 -6.01 -14.80
C LEU A 77 21.02 -6.79 -14.06
N SER A 78 22.10 -6.10 -13.70
CA SER A 78 23.20 -6.67 -12.92
C SER A 78 22.93 -6.50 -11.43
N MET A 79 23.08 -7.58 -10.66
CA MET A 79 22.86 -7.64 -9.22
C MET A 79 23.66 -8.77 -8.58
N SER A 80 23.72 -8.80 -7.24
CA SER A 80 24.33 -9.91 -6.51
C SER A 80 23.54 -11.21 -6.69
N ALA A 81 24.23 -12.35 -6.73
CA ALA A 81 23.62 -13.66 -6.94
C ALA A 81 22.42 -13.98 -6.02
N PRO A 82 22.42 -13.63 -4.71
CA PRO A 82 21.27 -13.86 -3.83
C PRO A 82 20.01 -13.08 -4.22
N SER A 83 20.14 -11.96 -4.94
CA SER A 83 19.02 -11.10 -5.34
C SER A 83 18.29 -11.63 -6.58
N ILE A 84 18.97 -12.45 -7.40
CA ILE A 84 18.48 -12.90 -8.71
C ILE A 84 17.16 -13.70 -8.60
N PRO A 85 17.00 -14.69 -7.69
CA PRO A 85 15.77 -15.47 -7.63
C PRO A 85 14.52 -14.62 -7.31
N ALA A 86 14.62 -13.73 -6.32
CA ALA A 86 13.53 -12.84 -5.93
C ALA A 86 13.18 -11.84 -7.05
N ALA A 87 14.19 -11.29 -7.73
CA ALA A 87 13.98 -10.40 -8.86
C ALA A 87 13.28 -11.13 -10.03
N LYS A 88 13.71 -12.36 -10.37
CA LYS A 88 13.07 -13.17 -11.41
C LYS A 88 11.62 -13.52 -11.06
N ALA A 89 11.36 -13.97 -9.84
CA ALA A 89 10.01 -14.32 -9.38
C ALA A 89 9.06 -13.12 -9.48
N ARG A 90 9.52 -11.94 -9.06
CA ARG A 90 8.72 -10.71 -9.16
C ARG A 90 8.55 -10.26 -10.61
N MET A 91 9.60 -10.32 -11.42
CA MET A 91 9.54 -9.92 -12.83
C MET A 91 8.56 -10.79 -13.63
N ALA A 92 8.44 -12.08 -13.29
CA ALA A 92 7.48 -12.99 -13.91
C ALA A 92 6.01 -12.61 -13.66
N GLN A 93 5.72 -11.78 -12.65
CA GLN A 93 4.38 -11.30 -12.32
C GLN A 93 4.06 -9.94 -12.96
N LEU A 94 4.99 -9.35 -13.73
CA LEU A 94 4.84 -8.02 -14.31
C LEU A 94 4.43 -8.09 -15.78
N ASP A 95 3.41 -7.31 -16.14
CA ASP A 95 3.13 -7.01 -17.55
C ASP A 95 4.03 -5.84 -18.02
N SER A 96 4.79 -6.07 -19.09
CA SER A 96 5.74 -5.07 -19.60
C SER A 96 5.06 -3.83 -20.18
N ARG A 97 3.84 -3.94 -20.72
CA ARG A 97 3.08 -2.80 -21.24
C ARG A 97 2.56 -1.93 -20.11
N GLU A 98 2.05 -2.54 -19.04
CA GLU A 98 1.65 -1.82 -17.82
C GLU A 98 2.85 -1.15 -17.14
N CYS A 99 4.01 -1.83 -17.10
CA CYS A 99 5.26 -1.24 -16.64
C CYS A 99 5.69 -0.03 -17.49
N ARG A 100 5.53 -0.10 -18.83
CA ARG A 100 5.81 1.04 -19.72
C ARG A 100 4.87 2.21 -19.45
N LYS A 101 3.58 1.97 -19.22
CA LYS A 101 2.61 3.01 -18.83
C LYS A 101 2.99 3.65 -17.51
N LEU A 102 3.35 2.84 -16.50
CA LEU A 102 3.82 3.32 -15.21
C LEU A 102 5.07 4.21 -15.34
N LEU A 103 6.05 3.79 -16.16
CA LEU A 103 7.24 4.59 -16.41
C LEU A 103 6.90 5.94 -17.03
N ASN A 104 6.00 5.98 -18.02
CA ASN A 104 5.56 7.22 -18.64
C ASN A 104 4.91 8.18 -17.62
N GLN A 105 4.10 7.64 -16.71
CA GLN A 105 3.51 8.42 -15.61
C GLN A 105 4.59 8.93 -14.65
N ALA A 106 5.53 8.07 -14.25
CA ALA A 106 6.64 8.43 -13.36
C ALA A 106 7.54 9.53 -13.94
N MET A 107 7.81 9.50 -15.25
CA MET A 107 8.57 10.55 -15.94
C MET A 107 7.82 11.88 -16.04
N ALA A 108 6.49 11.88 -15.94
CA ALA A 108 5.65 13.06 -15.95
C ALA A 108 5.46 13.70 -14.56
N CYS A 109 5.82 12.99 -13.48
CA CYS A 109 5.80 13.52 -12.12
C CYS A 109 6.76 14.72 -11.94
N ARG A 110 6.46 15.54 -10.92
CA ARG A 110 7.27 16.70 -10.55
C ARG A 110 8.32 16.37 -9.50
N THR A 111 8.04 15.37 -8.64
CA THR A 111 8.89 15.03 -7.50
C THR A 111 9.12 13.53 -7.39
N SER A 112 10.23 13.13 -6.75
CA SER A 112 10.49 11.72 -6.44
C SER A 112 9.42 11.11 -5.53
N LEU A 113 8.80 11.91 -4.66
CA LEU A 113 7.73 11.45 -3.77
C LEU A 113 6.49 11.02 -4.54
N GLU A 114 6.12 11.76 -5.61
CA GLU A 114 5.03 11.37 -6.51
C GLU A 114 5.35 10.05 -7.22
N VAL A 115 6.60 9.83 -7.65
CA VAL A 115 7.04 8.56 -8.25
C VAL A 115 6.96 7.40 -7.25
N GLU A 116 7.39 7.63 -6.00
CA GLU A 116 7.27 6.64 -4.92
C GLU A 116 5.80 6.27 -4.63
N HIS A 117 4.90 7.24 -4.73
CA HIS A 117 3.46 7.03 -4.61
C HIS A 117 2.91 6.24 -5.79
N LEU A 118 3.27 6.55 -7.03
CA LEU A 118 2.89 5.76 -8.21
C LEU A 118 3.37 4.31 -8.12
N LEU A 119 4.63 4.09 -7.69
CA LEU A 119 5.15 2.74 -7.46
C LEU A 119 4.44 2.01 -6.32
N ALA A 120 3.85 2.73 -5.36
CA ALA A 120 2.97 2.13 -4.35
C ALA A 120 1.68 1.64 -5.03
N GLN A 121 0.99 2.54 -5.72
CA GLN A 121 -0.27 2.27 -6.40
C GLN A 121 -0.17 1.10 -7.39
N PHE A 122 0.93 1.05 -8.15
CA PHE A 122 1.15 -0.04 -9.10
C PHE A 122 1.30 -1.41 -8.43
N ARG A 123 1.99 -1.48 -7.28
CA ARG A 123 2.08 -2.72 -6.50
C ARG A 123 0.71 -3.14 -5.98
N MET A 124 -0.11 -2.18 -5.59
CA MET A 124 -1.45 -2.41 -5.05
C MET A 124 -2.38 -3.05 -6.08
N THR A 125 -2.34 -2.59 -7.34
CA THR A 125 -3.13 -3.19 -8.43
C THR A 125 -2.70 -4.61 -8.81
N GLN A 126 -1.51 -5.05 -8.38
CA GLN A 126 -0.95 -6.37 -8.69
C GLN A 126 -1.12 -7.37 -7.53
N GLN A 127 -1.54 -6.91 -6.35
CA GLN A 127 -1.81 -7.76 -5.19
C GLN A 127 -3.31 -7.73 -4.88
N ASP A 128 -4.06 -8.69 -5.42
CA ASP A 128 -5.43 -9.02 -4.98
C ASP A 128 -5.36 -9.67 -3.60
N ALA A 129 -5.10 -8.86 -2.57
CA ALA A 129 -5.23 -9.34 -1.21
C ALA A 129 -6.70 -9.23 -0.77
N PRO A 130 -7.28 -10.29 -0.16
CA PRO A 130 -8.66 -10.28 0.27
C PRO A 130 -8.97 -9.08 1.16
N LEU A 131 -10.22 -8.60 1.07
CA LEU A 131 -10.69 -7.44 1.83
C LEU A 131 -10.58 -7.66 3.35
N VAL A 132 -10.66 -8.91 3.82
CA VAL A 132 -10.46 -9.27 5.22
C VAL A 132 -9.56 -10.49 5.30
N THR A 133 -8.55 -10.43 6.17
CA THR A 133 -7.66 -11.54 6.51
C THR A 133 -7.41 -11.55 8.02
N ALA A 134 -6.98 -12.69 8.56
CA ALA A 134 -6.78 -12.85 10.00
C ALA A 134 -5.74 -11.87 10.58
N GLU A 135 -4.74 -11.47 9.79
CA GLU A 135 -3.70 -10.52 10.21
C GLU A 135 -4.24 -9.10 10.43
N CYS A 136 -5.43 -8.79 9.89
CA CYS A 136 -6.09 -7.49 10.08
C CYS A 136 -7.05 -7.50 11.28
N ILE A 137 -7.11 -8.59 12.05
CA ILE A 137 -8.04 -8.81 13.16
C ILE A 137 -7.24 -8.92 14.46
N THR A 138 -7.57 -8.06 15.41
CA THR A 138 -6.97 -8.04 16.75
C THR A 138 -8.01 -8.42 17.79
N LEU A 139 -7.71 -9.45 18.56
CA LEU A 139 -8.52 -9.86 19.70
C LEU A 139 -7.84 -9.40 20.99
N GLU A 140 -8.64 -8.98 21.97
CA GLU A 140 -8.19 -8.70 23.33
C GLU A 140 -7.16 -7.56 23.43
N SER A 141 -7.27 -6.53 22.57
CA SER A 141 -6.48 -5.31 22.71
C SER A 141 -6.84 -4.56 23.99
N ASP A 142 -5.84 -4.03 24.67
CA ASP A 142 -5.96 -3.27 25.92
C ASP A 142 -6.17 -1.76 25.71
N TRP A 143 -6.49 -1.33 24.48
CA TRP A 143 -6.76 0.06 24.12
C TRP A 143 -7.98 0.61 24.85
N ARG A 144 -7.84 1.81 25.43
CA ARG A 144 -8.79 2.37 26.42
C ARG A 144 -9.46 3.65 25.96
N SER A 145 -9.12 4.14 24.78
CA SER A 145 -9.69 5.34 24.19
C SER A 145 -9.91 5.17 22.70
N LYS A 146 -10.79 5.99 22.13
CA LYS A 146 -11.05 6.02 20.70
C LYS A 146 -9.79 6.35 19.90
N GLU A 147 -8.96 7.23 20.46
CA GLU A 147 -7.66 7.63 19.95
C GLU A 147 -6.69 6.43 19.88
N GLU A 148 -6.57 5.67 20.96
CA GLU A 148 -5.73 4.48 20.98
C GLU A 148 -6.22 3.42 20.00
N VAL A 149 -7.54 3.24 19.87
CA VAL A 149 -8.13 2.30 18.92
C VAL A 149 -7.81 2.69 17.48
N LEU A 150 -8.09 3.94 17.07
CA LEU A 150 -7.86 4.37 15.69
C LEU A 150 -6.37 4.34 15.32
N LYS A 151 -5.50 4.79 16.22
CA LYS A 151 -4.05 4.71 16.04
C LYS A 151 -3.59 3.25 15.96
N GLY A 152 -4.03 2.39 16.89
CA GLY A 152 -3.64 0.99 16.95
C GLY A 152 -4.07 0.21 15.71
N MET A 153 -5.31 0.40 15.26
CA MET A 153 -5.82 -0.27 14.05
C MET A 153 -5.10 0.20 12.78
N THR A 154 -4.78 1.50 12.65
CA THR A 154 -4.02 1.99 11.49
C THR A 154 -2.56 1.54 11.50
N ASP A 155 -1.92 1.47 12.67
CA ASP A 155 -0.58 0.87 12.82
C ASP A 155 -0.59 -0.63 12.46
N ASN A 156 -1.63 -1.39 12.86
CA ASN A 156 -1.78 -2.79 12.47
C ASN A 156 -1.92 -2.96 10.95
N LEU A 157 -2.59 -2.04 10.26
CA LEU A 157 -2.67 -2.05 8.80
C LEU A 157 -1.30 -1.77 8.14
N LEU A 158 -0.43 -0.98 8.75
CA LEU A 158 0.95 -0.84 8.27
C LEU A 158 1.71 -2.17 8.43
N LEU A 159 1.58 -2.84 9.58
CA LEU A 159 2.24 -4.12 9.85
C LEU A 159 1.75 -5.23 8.91
N ALA A 160 0.46 -5.23 8.59
CA ALA A 160 -0.15 -6.16 7.63
C ALA A 160 0.17 -5.83 6.16
N GLY A 161 0.98 -4.80 5.90
CA GLY A 161 1.33 -4.36 4.54
C GLY A 161 0.16 -3.76 3.76
N ARG A 162 -0.91 -3.35 4.46
CA ARG A 162 -2.12 -2.76 3.88
C ARG A 162 -2.06 -1.24 3.79
N CYS A 163 -1.21 -0.60 4.58
CA CYS A 163 -1.08 0.87 4.66
C CYS A 163 0.40 1.27 4.59
N ARG A 164 0.70 2.43 3.96
CA ARG A 164 2.06 3.00 3.96
C ARG A 164 2.23 4.15 4.94
N TYR A 165 1.20 4.96 5.12
CA TYR A 165 1.26 6.20 5.90
C TYR A 165 0.15 6.19 6.97
N PRO A 166 0.31 5.40 8.06
CA PRO A 166 -0.76 5.18 9.04
C PRO A 166 -1.26 6.48 9.67
N ARG A 167 -0.35 7.42 10.01
CA ARG A 167 -0.74 8.74 10.55
C ARG A 167 -1.64 9.56 9.62
N LYS A 168 -1.44 9.46 8.31
CA LYS A 168 -2.28 10.17 7.34
C LYS A 168 -3.62 9.47 7.15
N LEU A 169 -3.62 8.13 7.15
CA LEU A 169 -4.85 7.33 7.17
C LEU A 169 -5.70 7.61 8.43
N GLU A 170 -5.05 7.71 9.59
CA GLU A 170 -5.68 8.08 10.86
C GLU A 170 -6.33 9.48 10.76
N ALA A 171 -5.64 10.45 10.17
CA ALA A 171 -6.21 11.77 9.93
C ALA A 171 -7.45 11.73 9.01
N ASP A 172 -7.45 10.89 7.97
CA ASP A 172 -8.60 10.69 7.09
C ASP A 172 -9.79 10.03 7.81
N LEU A 173 -9.53 9.16 8.79
CA LEU A 173 -10.55 8.55 9.65
C LEU A 173 -11.13 9.58 10.62
N TRP A 174 -10.28 10.38 11.27
CA TRP A 174 -10.71 11.46 12.17
C TRP A 174 -11.54 12.52 11.44
N ALA A 175 -11.14 12.89 10.22
CA ALA A 175 -11.91 13.82 9.40
C ALA A 175 -13.32 13.30 9.12
N ARG A 176 -13.49 11.99 8.89
CA ARG A 176 -14.80 11.37 8.73
C ARG A 176 -15.57 11.30 10.04
N GLU A 177 -14.91 10.94 11.13
CA GLU A 177 -15.51 10.80 12.46
C GLU A 177 -16.05 12.13 12.99
N ALA A 178 -15.37 13.24 12.70
CA ALA A 178 -15.77 14.58 13.11
C ALA A 178 -17.10 15.06 12.49
N VAL A 179 -17.53 14.46 11.37
CA VAL A 179 -18.82 14.80 10.74
C VAL A 179 -19.97 14.24 11.58
N PHE A 180 -19.89 12.95 11.93
CA PHE A 180 -20.83 12.25 12.82
C PHE A 180 -20.14 11.01 13.38
N SER A 181 -20.47 10.67 14.64
CA SER A 181 -19.99 9.45 15.30
C SER A 181 -20.29 8.22 14.45
N THR A 182 -19.33 7.31 14.36
CA THR A 182 -19.51 5.99 13.73
C THR A 182 -19.88 4.90 14.71
N GLY A 183 -20.30 5.26 15.92
CA GLY A 183 -20.99 4.34 16.84
C GLY A 183 -22.32 3.90 16.24
N LEU A 184 -22.65 2.62 16.39
CA LEU A 184 -23.91 2.04 15.91
C LEU A 184 -24.79 1.49 17.05
N GLY A 185 -24.42 1.76 18.30
CA GLY A 185 -24.98 1.08 19.47
C GLY A 185 -24.58 -0.40 19.54
N PHE A 186 -25.21 -1.14 20.45
CA PHE A 186 -24.97 -2.57 20.69
C PHE A 186 -23.50 -2.95 21.03
N SER A 187 -22.70 -1.99 21.51
CA SER A 187 -21.24 -2.15 21.71
C SER A 187 -20.42 -2.27 20.41
N PHE A 188 -20.94 -1.77 19.28
CA PHE A 188 -20.26 -1.75 17.99
C PHE A 188 -19.95 -0.33 17.48
N ALA A 189 -18.81 -0.19 16.81
CA ALA A 189 -18.50 0.98 15.98
C ALA A 189 -17.93 0.56 14.61
N ILE A 190 -18.23 1.34 13.57
CA ILE A 190 -17.70 1.12 12.21
C ILE A 190 -16.97 2.38 11.70
N PRO A 191 -15.79 2.71 12.24
CA PRO A 191 -14.98 3.77 11.66
C PRO A 191 -14.63 3.44 10.21
N HIS A 192 -14.74 4.40 9.30
CA HIS A 192 -14.52 4.15 7.89
C HIS A 192 -13.97 5.37 7.18
N SER A 193 -13.19 5.16 6.11
CA SER A 193 -12.72 6.26 5.27
C SER A 193 -12.33 5.79 3.87
N LYS A 194 -12.38 6.70 2.90
CA LYS A 194 -11.70 6.57 1.60
C LYS A 194 -10.40 7.35 1.67
N SER A 195 -9.27 6.68 1.48
CA SER A 195 -7.94 7.28 1.68
C SER A 195 -6.99 6.94 0.53
N GLU A 196 -6.08 7.87 0.24
CA GLU A 196 -4.93 7.65 -0.66
C GLU A 196 -3.77 6.93 0.04
N HIS A 197 -3.88 6.72 1.36
CA HIS A 197 -2.82 6.22 2.22
C HIS A 197 -2.99 4.75 2.61
N ILE A 198 -4.14 4.16 2.27
CA ILE A 198 -4.36 2.73 2.31
C ILE A 198 -3.98 2.12 0.95
N GLU A 199 -3.11 1.12 1.01
CA GLU A 199 -2.60 0.42 -0.17
C GLU A 199 -3.67 -0.56 -0.72
N GLN A 200 -4.32 -1.32 0.16
CA GLN A 200 -5.38 -2.25 -0.20
C GLN A 200 -6.63 -1.96 0.60
N SER A 201 -7.78 -1.85 -0.06
CA SER A 201 -9.07 -1.77 0.64
C SER A 201 -9.15 -2.92 1.64
N THR A 202 -9.45 -2.62 2.90
CA THR A 202 -9.36 -3.56 4.02
C THR A 202 -10.49 -3.35 5.01
N ILE A 203 -11.06 -4.46 5.51
CA ILE A 203 -11.84 -4.54 6.74
C ILE A 203 -10.88 -5.03 7.84
N SER A 204 -10.68 -4.20 8.86
CA SER A 204 -9.93 -4.54 10.07
C SER A 204 -10.89 -4.63 11.25
N VAL A 205 -10.63 -5.54 12.18
CA VAL A 205 -11.48 -5.73 13.36
C VAL A 205 -10.64 -5.65 14.63
N ALA A 206 -11.19 -5.00 15.65
CA ALA A 206 -10.66 -5.03 17.00
C ALA A 206 -11.76 -5.43 17.99
N ARG A 207 -11.51 -6.46 18.81
CA ARG A 207 -12.32 -6.76 20.00
C ARG A 207 -11.54 -6.31 21.24
N LEU A 208 -12.00 -5.25 21.89
CA LEU A 208 -11.33 -4.64 23.04
C LEU A 208 -11.56 -5.45 24.33
N GLN A 209 -10.62 -5.37 25.27
CA GLN A 209 -10.80 -5.97 26.60
C GLN A 209 -11.91 -5.29 27.40
N ALA A 210 -12.09 -3.98 27.23
CA ALA A 210 -13.15 -3.20 27.84
C ALA A 210 -13.79 -2.27 26.78
N PRO A 211 -15.09 -1.96 26.89
CA PRO A 211 -15.73 -0.96 26.04
C PRO A 211 -15.07 0.41 26.19
N VAL A 212 -14.98 1.16 25.09
CA VAL A 212 -14.51 2.55 25.07
C VAL A 212 -15.62 3.47 24.62
N ARG A 213 -15.60 4.72 25.09
CA ARG A 213 -16.57 5.74 24.67
C ARG A 213 -16.40 6.07 23.18
N TRP A 214 -17.48 6.02 22.42
CA TRP A 214 -17.53 6.30 20.99
C TRP A 214 -18.62 7.31 20.65
N GLY A 215 -18.40 8.57 21.01
CA GLY A 215 -19.42 9.61 20.96
C GLY A 215 -20.36 9.50 22.16
N ASP A 216 -21.64 9.26 21.88
CA ASP A 216 -22.68 9.06 22.91
C ASP A 216 -22.88 7.58 23.28
N ASP A 217 -22.30 6.65 22.51
CA ASP A 217 -22.32 5.21 22.75
C ASP A 217 -21.01 4.70 23.39
N GLU A 218 -21.02 3.45 23.84
CA GLU A 218 -19.80 2.67 24.10
C GLU A 218 -19.63 1.59 23.03
N ALA A 219 -18.38 1.28 22.68
CA ALA A 219 -18.05 0.24 21.72
C ALA A 219 -16.90 -0.63 22.22
N GLN A 220 -17.09 -1.94 22.18
CA GLN A 220 -16.06 -2.95 22.46
C GLN A 220 -15.65 -3.70 21.18
N PHE A 221 -16.52 -3.73 20.17
CA PHE A 221 -16.26 -4.40 18.90
C PHE A 221 -16.20 -3.38 17.77
N ILE A 222 -15.00 -3.19 17.21
CA ILE A 222 -14.72 -2.14 16.23
C ILE A 222 -14.45 -2.81 14.88
N ILE A 223 -15.22 -2.45 13.86
CA ILE A 223 -15.04 -2.95 12.50
C ILE A 223 -14.66 -1.78 11.60
N MET A 224 -13.37 -1.58 11.37
CA MET A 224 -12.86 -0.48 10.58
C MET A 224 -12.84 -0.81 9.08
N LEU A 225 -13.48 0.02 8.25
CA LEU A 225 -13.46 -0.12 6.80
C LEU A 225 -12.62 0.99 6.14
N THR A 226 -11.43 0.64 5.67
CA THR A 226 -10.54 1.57 4.95
C THR A 226 -10.54 1.23 3.47
N LEU A 227 -10.92 2.19 2.64
CA LEU A 227 -11.08 2.01 1.20
C LEU A 227 -10.01 2.78 0.44
N ASN A 228 -9.33 2.11 -0.47
CA ASN A 228 -8.39 2.76 -1.35
C ASN A 228 -9.13 3.69 -2.31
N LYS A 229 -8.79 4.98 -2.30
CA LYS A 229 -9.43 6.01 -3.14
C LYS A 229 -9.26 5.75 -4.65
N HIS A 230 -8.23 5.01 -5.03
CA HIS A 230 -7.90 4.68 -6.43
C HIS A 230 -8.48 3.34 -6.88
N ALA A 231 -9.09 2.56 -5.99
CA ALA A 231 -9.77 1.33 -6.38
C ALA A 231 -11.03 1.66 -7.20
N ALA A 232 -11.18 1.00 -8.36
CA ALA A 232 -12.26 1.27 -9.29
C ALA A 232 -13.60 0.69 -8.80
N GLY A 233 -14.66 1.51 -8.78
CA GLY A 233 -16.05 1.07 -8.67
C GLY A 233 -16.77 1.29 -7.33
N ASP A 234 -18.10 1.27 -7.38
CA ASP A 234 -19.00 1.46 -6.22
C ASP A 234 -19.14 0.22 -5.32
N GLN A 235 -18.37 -0.84 -5.57
CA GLN A 235 -18.43 -2.11 -4.84
C GLN A 235 -18.25 -1.90 -3.34
N HIS A 236 -17.43 -0.94 -2.95
CA HIS A 236 -17.13 -0.63 -1.55
C HIS A 236 -18.31 -0.05 -0.76
N MET A 237 -19.15 0.79 -1.37
CA MET A 237 -20.35 1.33 -0.69
C MET A 237 -21.38 0.23 -0.45
N ARG A 238 -21.43 -0.79 -1.32
CA ARG A 238 -22.30 -1.96 -1.12
C ARG A 238 -21.85 -2.78 0.08
N ILE A 239 -20.53 -2.96 0.25
CA ILE A 239 -19.96 -3.70 1.40
C ILE A 239 -20.25 -2.98 2.71
N PHE A 240 -20.00 -1.66 2.80
CA PHE A 240 -20.34 -0.87 3.98
C PHE A 240 -21.83 -0.97 4.33
N SER A 241 -22.70 -0.79 3.33
CA SER A 241 -24.15 -0.85 3.53
C SER A 241 -24.64 -2.24 3.98
N ARG A 242 -24.04 -3.31 3.44
CA ARG A 242 -24.31 -4.70 3.86
C ARG A 242 -23.87 -4.93 5.30
N LEU A 243 -22.64 -4.54 5.64
CA LEU A 243 -22.09 -4.69 6.98
C LEU A 243 -22.94 -3.95 8.02
N ALA A 244 -23.24 -2.67 7.79
CA ALA A 244 -24.07 -1.87 8.69
C ALA A 244 -25.45 -2.50 8.90
N ARG A 245 -26.08 -3.03 7.84
CA ARG A 245 -27.36 -3.74 7.94
C ARG A 245 -27.23 -5.05 8.72
N ARG A 246 -26.19 -5.85 8.46
CA ARG A 246 -25.96 -7.13 9.15
C ARG A 246 -25.73 -6.93 10.64
N ILE A 247 -25.02 -5.88 11.06
CA ILE A 247 -24.82 -5.54 12.48
C ILE A 247 -26.14 -5.28 13.21
N MET A 248 -27.22 -4.88 12.52
CA MET A 248 -28.53 -4.72 13.17
C MET A 248 -29.15 -6.06 13.62
N HIS A 249 -28.71 -7.19 13.05
CA HIS A 249 -29.19 -8.53 13.42
C HIS A 249 -28.42 -9.07 14.63
N GLU A 250 -29.16 -9.44 15.68
CA GLU A 250 -28.60 -9.94 16.94
C GLU A 250 -27.79 -11.23 16.77
N GLU A 251 -28.27 -12.16 15.93
CA GLU A 251 -27.57 -13.42 15.63
C GLU A 251 -26.15 -13.19 15.08
N PHE A 252 -26.01 -12.25 14.15
CA PHE A 252 -24.72 -11.90 13.57
C PHE A 252 -23.79 -11.22 14.58
N ARG A 253 -24.30 -10.30 15.41
CA ARG A 253 -23.51 -9.69 16.50
C ARG A 253 -23.02 -10.74 17.48
N ASN A 254 -23.90 -11.65 17.90
CA ASN A 254 -23.55 -12.71 18.83
C ASN A 254 -22.51 -13.67 18.22
N ALA A 255 -22.60 -13.98 16.93
CA ALA A 255 -21.60 -14.78 16.23
C ALA A 255 -20.21 -14.10 16.23
N LEU A 256 -20.14 -12.79 15.94
CA LEU A 256 -18.90 -12.02 15.96
C LEU A 256 -18.29 -11.94 17.36
N VAL A 257 -19.09 -11.63 18.38
CA VAL A 257 -18.62 -11.48 19.77
C VAL A 257 -18.09 -12.80 20.32
N ASN A 258 -18.76 -13.91 20.02
CA ASN A 258 -18.40 -15.24 20.53
C ASN A 258 -17.34 -15.97 19.69
N ALA A 259 -16.89 -15.40 18.58
CA ALA A 259 -15.84 -16.00 17.77
C ALA A 259 -14.53 -16.14 18.58
N ALA A 260 -13.95 -17.33 18.55
CA ALA A 260 -12.79 -17.71 19.36
C ALA A 260 -11.44 -17.32 18.75
N SER A 261 -11.40 -16.98 17.45
CA SER A 261 -10.16 -16.67 16.73
C SER A 261 -10.36 -15.60 15.65
N ALA A 262 -9.25 -15.00 15.23
CA ALA A 262 -9.20 -14.07 14.11
C ALA A 262 -9.71 -14.73 12.81
N ASP A 263 -9.31 -15.97 12.54
CA ASP A 263 -9.78 -16.73 11.37
C ASP A 263 -11.30 -16.93 11.37
N ALA A 264 -11.89 -17.25 12.52
CA ALA A 264 -13.34 -17.43 12.63
C ALA A 264 -14.10 -16.13 12.30
N ILE A 265 -13.61 -14.98 12.77
CA ILE A 265 -14.18 -13.67 12.42
C ILE A 265 -13.97 -13.37 10.93
N ALA A 266 -12.78 -13.62 10.39
CA ALA A 266 -12.48 -13.39 8.98
C ALA A 266 -13.42 -14.22 8.08
N SER A 267 -13.56 -15.51 8.33
CA SER A 267 -14.45 -16.39 7.56
C SER A 267 -15.92 -15.98 7.69
N LEU A 268 -16.37 -15.59 8.88
CA LEU A 268 -17.73 -15.10 9.10
C LEU A 268 -18.00 -13.83 8.28
N LEU A 269 -17.07 -12.87 8.30
CA LEU A 269 -17.18 -11.63 7.52
C LEU A 269 -17.13 -11.89 6.01
N GLN A 270 -16.27 -12.79 5.55
CA GLN A 270 -16.21 -13.19 4.12
C GLN A 270 -17.54 -13.78 3.67
N HIS A 271 -18.10 -14.69 4.45
CA HIS A 271 -19.37 -15.35 4.13
C HIS A 271 -20.54 -14.34 4.11
N GLU A 272 -20.70 -13.54 5.17
CA GLU A 272 -21.86 -12.65 5.33
C GLU A 272 -21.87 -11.45 4.39
N LEU A 273 -20.68 -11.04 3.92
CA LEU A 273 -20.52 -9.91 3.00
C LEU A 273 -20.41 -10.34 1.53
N GLU A 274 -20.37 -11.65 1.26
CA GLU A 274 -20.15 -12.27 -0.06
C GLU A 274 -18.82 -11.79 -0.70
N LEU A 275 -17.73 -11.88 0.06
CA LEU A 275 -16.38 -11.47 -0.35
C LEU A 275 -15.55 -12.62 -0.90
#